data_AF-A0A7V4Y3M9-F1
#
_entry.id   AF-A0A7V4Y3M9-F1
#
_cell.length_a   1.000
_cell.length_b   1.000
_cell.length_c   1.000
_cell.angle_alpha   90.00
_cell.angle_beta   90.00
_cell.angle_gamma   90.00
#
_symmetry.space_group_name_H-M   'P 1'
#
loop_
_entity.id
_entity.type
_entity.pdbx_description
1 polymer ?
#
loop_
_entity_poly.entity_id
_entity_poly.type
_entity_poly.pdbx_seq_one_letter_code
_entity_poly.pdbx_strand_id
1 'polypeptide(L)'
;MSTNSLKIAAIVCFFSAMSGLLLGGLFANRHVPPYPGRVLAPDGTVLFTKAEILAGQDVFQRYGLMDHGSVWGHGSQRGMEFSAVTLHKMGETVREYLSRQAYGHPYSELEAEEREVIDVRLRRTMKSNGYDPVADVLTLDPAKNAALPHIEIFWDRTFREGNKDYGFLPLTIPGAEERRQIARFFFWTAWVASAARHGKQYSYTNNWPADPSVGNVATTETYLWTLGGVLSLFVILGLFIFWVHRDRLWYGEAKGAALAERLLEMPLTLSQLKAAKFFLVVILLFLIQAAFGGLLAHFTVHPASFYIPIVGQMIPYSWAKSWHLQIALFWIATTWVASSIYLAPIIGGREPRKQGLLVQILFTAVLLVALGSLAGEVAGIKGLVGSKWWFWLGHQGWEYLELGRLWQILLFLGLAAWLFVVYRAFSI
;
A
#
# COMPACT_ATOMS: atom_id res chain seq x y z
N MET A 1 22.99 26.56 22.00
CA MET A 1 23.58 26.58 20.63
C MET A 1 23.17 27.84 19.85
N SER A 2 23.99 28.31 18.90
CA SER A 2 23.60 29.42 18.01
C SER A 2 22.60 28.94 16.93
N THR A 3 21.76 29.84 16.42
CA THR A 3 20.81 29.52 15.33
C THR A 3 21.53 29.07 14.06
N ASN A 4 22.71 29.61 13.77
CA ASN A 4 23.53 29.20 12.63
C ASN A 4 24.02 27.76 12.78
N SER A 5 24.45 27.35 13.98
CA SER A 5 24.85 25.97 14.26
C SER A 5 23.69 24.99 14.06
N LEU A 6 22.49 25.36 14.51
CA LEU A 6 21.27 24.55 14.32
C LEU A 6 20.89 24.42 12.84
N LYS A 7 21.00 25.51 12.06
CA LYS A 7 20.75 25.47 10.61
C LYS A 7 21.72 24.54 9.89
N ILE A 8 23.01 24.64 10.18
CA ILE A 8 24.04 23.77 9.58
C ILE A 8 23.76 22.31 9.96
N ALA A 9 23.46 22.02 11.22
CA ALA A 9 23.12 20.67 11.68
C ALA A 9 21.89 20.12 10.94
N ALA A 10 20.83 20.92 10.78
CA ALA A 10 19.63 20.53 10.04
C ALA A 10 19.93 20.23 8.56
N ILE A 11 20.73 21.06 7.90
CA ILE A 11 21.15 20.87 6.50
C ILE A 11 21.95 19.58 6.36
N VAL A 12 22.95 19.36 7.21
CA VAL A 12 23.77 18.15 7.19
C VAL A 12 22.93 16.91 7.43
N CYS A 13 22.01 16.96 8.41
CA CYS A 13 21.08 15.85 8.69
C CYS A 13 20.22 15.53 7.47
N PHE A 14 19.63 16.55 6.82
CA PHE A 14 18.82 16.38 5.63
C PHE A 14 19.60 15.70 4.49
N PHE A 15 20.77 16.23 4.13
CA PHE A 15 21.57 15.66 3.04
C PHE A 15 22.09 14.26 3.36
N SER A 16 22.44 13.98 4.62
CA SER A 16 22.86 12.65 5.05
C SER A 16 21.73 11.64 4.95
N ALA A 17 20.53 11.99 5.44
CA ALA A 17 19.35 11.14 5.37
C ALA A 17 18.90 10.90 3.92
N MET A 18 18.90 11.94 3.08
CA MET A 18 18.56 11.80 1.65
C MET A 18 19.58 10.96 0.90
N SER A 19 20.88 11.10 1.19
CA SER A 19 21.91 10.25 0.60
C SER A 19 21.71 8.79 1.01
N GLY A 20 21.43 8.52 2.29
CA GLY A 20 21.11 7.18 2.78
C GLY A 20 19.90 6.57 2.08
N LEU A 21 18.82 7.34 1.93
CA LEU A 21 17.61 6.92 1.22
C LEU A 21 17.89 6.58 -0.25
N LEU A 22 18.58 7.46 -0.98
CA LEU A 22 18.87 7.28 -2.40
C LEU A 22 19.82 6.10 -2.66
N LEU A 23 20.89 5.98 -1.87
CA LEU A 23 21.82 4.87 -1.96
C LEU A 23 21.15 3.54 -1.61
N GLY A 24 20.33 3.52 -0.56
CA GLY A 24 19.53 2.36 -0.18
C GLY A 24 18.54 1.95 -1.28
N GLY A 25 17.88 2.92 -1.91
CA GLY A 25 16.97 2.68 -3.04
C GLY A 25 17.68 2.11 -4.27
N LEU A 26 18.85 2.64 -4.63
CA LEU A 26 19.66 2.11 -5.74
C LEU A 26 20.13 0.67 -5.48
N PHE A 27 20.53 0.37 -4.24
CA PHE A 27 20.90 -0.98 -3.85
C PHE A 27 19.70 -1.93 -3.90
N ALA A 28 18.56 -1.53 -3.35
CA ALA A 28 17.33 -2.32 -3.35
C ALA A 28 16.84 -2.63 -4.78
N ASN A 29 16.87 -1.64 -5.68
CA ASN A 29 16.40 -1.78 -7.06
C ASN A 29 17.17 -2.86 -7.85
N ARG A 30 18.45 -3.08 -7.54
CA ARG A 30 19.27 -4.13 -8.18
C ARG A 30 18.98 -5.54 -7.66
N HIS A 31 18.24 -5.65 -6.56
CA HIS A 31 17.98 -6.90 -5.85
C HIS A 31 16.49 -7.22 -5.74
N VAL A 32 15.64 -6.58 -6.55
CA VAL A 32 14.22 -6.91 -6.65
C VAL A 32 14.04 -8.33 -7.23
N PRO A 33 12.98 -9.05 -6.85
CA PRO A 33 12.66 -10.33 -7.48
C PRO A 33 12.38 -10.14 -8.98
N PRO A 34 12.78 -11.10 -9.83
CA PRO A 34 12.53 -11.01 -11.27
C PRO A 34 11.06 -11.30 -11.58
N TYR A 35 10.57 -10.70 -12.66
CA TYR A 35 9.40 -11.19 -13.39
C TYR A 35 9.93 -12.04 -14.55
N PRO A 36 9.90 -13.38 -14.46
CA PRO A 36 10.50 -14.24 -15.48
C PRO A 36 9.84 -14.04 -16.83
N GLY A 37 10.63 -13.93 -17.90
CA GLY A 37 10.13 -13.84 -19.27
C GLY A 37 9.16 -14.98 -19.60
N ARG A 38 9.53 -16.21 -19.24
CA ARG A 38 8.68 -17.42 -19.34
C ARG A 38 8.77 -18.26 -18.07
N VAL A 39 7.64 -18.84 -17.69
CA VAL A 39 7.56 -19.87 -16.66
C VAL A 39 7.27 -21.20 -17.34
N LEU A 40 8.15 -22.18 -17.13
CA LEU A 40 8.09 -23.49 -17.78
C LEU A 40 7.74 -24.60 -16.79
N ALA A 41 7.01 -25.59 -17.30
CA ALA A 41 6.88 -26.90 -16.67
C ALA A 41 8.21 -27.69 -16.77
N PRO A 42 8.38 -28.76 -15.99
CA PRO A 42 9.60 -29.59 -16.03
C PRO A 42 9.90 -30.20 -17.40
N ASP A 43 8.88 -30.40 -18.24
CA ASP A 43 8.99 -30.93 -19.60
C ASP A 43 9.33 -29.85 -20.66
N GLY A 44 9.47 -28.60 -20.26
CA GLY A 44 9.75 -27.46 -21.13
C GLY A 44 8.51 -26.76 -21.69
N THR A 45 7.30 -27.22 -21.37
CA THR A 45 6.05 -26.57 -21.78
C THR A 45 5.92 -25.18 -21.14
N VAL A 46 5.58 -24.15 -21.91
CA VAL A 46 5.33 -22.80 -21.38
C VAL A 46 3.98 -22.78 -20.65
N LEU A 47 4.01 -22.45 -19.36
CA LEU A 47 2.82 -22.36 -18.52
C LEU A 47 2.18 -20.97 -18.59
N PHE A 48 3.00 -19.94 -18.42
CA PHE A 48 2.63 -18.53 -18.53
C PHE A 48 3.87 -17.65 -18.69
N THR A 49 3.64 -16.39 -19.04
CA THR A 49 4.67 -15.41 -19.39
C THR A 49 4.70 -14.23 -18.43
N LYS A 50 5.76 -13.42 -18.52
CA LYS A 50 5.84 -12.11 -17.85
C LYS A 50 4.60 -11.24 -18.08
N ALA A 51 4.09 -11.22 -19.32
CA ALA A 51 2.93 -10.42 -19.67
C ALA A 51 1.67 -10.86 -18.91
N GLU A 52 1.49 -12.16 -18.68
CA GLU A 52 0.35 -12.69 -17.93
C GLU A 52 0.47 -12.42 -16.41
N ILE A 53 1.69 -12.42 -15.85
CA ILE A 53 1.92 -12.00 -14.46
C ILE A 53 1.56 -10.52 -14.28
N LEU A 54 2.02 -9.66 -15.21
CA LEU A 54 1.73 -8.22 -15.16
C LEU A 54 0.24 -7.94 -15.41
N ALA A 55 -0.41 -8.66 -16.32
CA ALA A 55 -1.86 -8.56 -16.50
C ALA A 55 -2.62 -8.98 -15.23
N GLY A 56 -2.16 -10.00 -14.52
CA GLY A 56 -2.71 -10.38 -13.21
C GLY A 56 -2.53 -9.30 -12.15
N GLN A 57 -1.38 -8.62 -12.15
CA GLN A 57 -1.13 -7.46 -11.28
C GLN A 57 -2.06 -6.29 -11.63
N ASP A 58 -2.30 -6.02 -12.92
CA ASP A 58 -3.25 -5.00 -13.36
C ASP A 58 -4.67 -5.32 -12.87
N VAL A 59 -5.08 -6.59 -12.89
CA VAL A 59 -6.36 -7.04 -12.33
C VAL A 59 -6.42 -6.80 -10.82
N PHE A 60 -5.37 -7.17 -10.08
CA PHE A 60 -5.26 -6.89 -8.64
C PHE A 60 -5.44 -5.39 -8.34
N GLN A 61 -4.82 -4.54 -9.15
CA GLN A 61 -4.87 -3.10 -8.98
C GLN A 61 -6.24 -2.50 -9.35
N ARG A 62 -6.76 -2.86 -10.52
CA ARG A 62 -8.02 -2.34 -11.07
C ARG A 62 -9.21 -2.57 -10.15
N TYR A 63 -9.25 -3.74 -9.52
CA TYR A 63 -10.34 -4.12 -8.62
C TYR A 63 -10.13 -3.65 -7.16
N GLY A 64 -9.07 -2.88 -6.90
CA GLY A 64 -8.77 -2.34 -5.57
C GLY A 64 -8.54 -3.44 -4.54
N LEU A 65 -7.92 -4.56 -4.93
CA LEU A 65 -7.80 -5.71 -4.04
C LEU A 65 -6.81 -5.48 -2.90
N MET A 66 -5.88 -4.53 -3.02
CA MET A 66 -5.05 -4.08 -1.90
C MET A 66 -5.87 -3.40 -0.80
N ASP A 67 -7.02 -2.82 -1.15
CA ASP A 67 -7.96 -2.24 -0.19
C ASP A 67 -8.90 -3.31 0.40
N HIS A 68 -8.84 -4.54 -0.10
CA HIS A 68 -9.62 -5.67 0.42
C HIS A 68 -8.75 -6.65 1.22
N GLY A 69 -7.65 -7.12 0.63
CA GLY A 69 -6.66 -7.99 1.23
C GLY A 69 -5.26 -7.39 1.08
N SER A 70 -4.23 -8.22 1.02
CA SER A 70 -2.84 -7.75 0.97
C SER A 70 -1.92 -8.62 0.12
N VAL A 71 -0.86 -7.99 -0.41
CA VAL A 71 0.29 -8.66 -1.04
C VAL A 71 1.55 -8.22 -0.31
N TRP A 72 2.34 -9.19 0.11
CA TRP A 72 3.55 -8.99 0.91
C TRP A 72 3.30 -8.15 2.17
N GLY A 73 2.14 -8.37 2.79
CA GLY A 73 1.75 -7.71 4.04
C GLY A 73 1.31 -6.26 3.89
N HIS A 74 1.32 -5.71 2.68
CA HIS A 74 0.82 -4.37 2.39
C HIS A 74 -0.61 -4.45 1.88
N GLY A 75 -1.50 -3.64 2.46
CA GLY A 75 -2.92 -3.60 2.15
C GLY A 75 -3.81 -3.86 3.37
N SER A 76 -5.05 -4.20 3.11
CA SER A 76 -6.06 -4.46 4.12
C SER A 76 -5.87 -5.78 4.86
N GLN A 77 -6.15 -5.74 6.17
CA GLN A 77 -6.05 -6.88 7.09
C GLN A 77 -7.32 -7.72 7.17
N ARG A 78 -8.42 -7.30 6.52
CA ARG A 78 -9.71 -8.00 6.57
C ARG A 78 -9.79 -9.15 5.57
N GLY A 79 -9.37 -8.91 4.33
CA GLY A 79 -9.30 -9.92 3.30
C GLY A 79 -8.13 -10.86 3.51
N MET A 80 -7.93 -11.75 2.54
CA MET A 80 -6.80 -12.66 2.55
C MET A 80 -5.48 -11.92 2.27
N GLU A 81 -4.40 -12.38 2.91
CA GLU A 81 -3.05 -12.09 2.43
C GLU A 81 -2.78 -13.04 1.26
N PHE A 82 -2.88 -12.53 0.03
CA PHE A 82 -2.94 -13.34 -1.18
C PHE A 82 -1.67 -14.16 -1.41
N SER A 83 -0.51 -13.64 -1.00
CA SER A 83 0.78 -14.32 -1.16
C SER A 83 0.94 -15.45 -0.14
N ALA A 84 0.54 -15.23 1.11
CA ALA A 84 0.61 -16.18 2.21
C ALA A 84 -0.38 -17.32 2.02
N VAL A 85 -1.64 -17.01 1.66
CA VAL A 85 -2.65 -18.04 1.37
C VAL A 85 -2.21 -18.89 0.18
N THR A 86 -1.70 -18.26 -0.89
CA THR A 86 -1.20 -19.01 -2.06
C THR A 86 0.03 -19.84 -1.71
N LEU A 87 0.96 -19.28 -0.93
CA LEU A 87 2.16 -19.98 -0.47
C LEU A 87 1.81 -21.21 0.38
N HIS A 88 0.90 -21.06 1.32
CA HIS A 88 0.46 -22.15 2.18
C HIS A 88 -0.15 -23.29 1.36
N LYS A 89 -1.08 -22.97 0.45
CA LYS A 89 -1.73 -23.94 -0.45
C LYS A 89 -0.75 -24.61 -1.42
N MET A 90 0.23 -23.85 -1.90
CA MET A 90 1.33 -24.41 -2.69
C MET A 90 2.13 -25.40 -1.84
N GLY A 91 2.42 -25.06 -0.57
CA GLY A 91 3.08 -25.96 0.38
C GLY A 91 2.30 -27.24 0.66
N GLU A 92 0.99 -27.14 0.91
CA GLU A 92 0.10 -28.31 1.08
C GLU A 92 0.15 -29.22 -0.15
N THR A 93 0.04 -28.64 -1.35
CA THR A 93 0.05 -29.42 -2.59
C THR A 93 1.40 -30.10 -2.83
N VAL A 94 2.51 -29.38 -2.59
CA VAL A 94 3.86 -29.94 -2.71
C VAL A 94 4.06 -31.07 -1.69
N ARG A 95 3.55 -30.93 -0.46
CA ARG A 95 3.62 -31.96 0.57
C ARG A 95 2.90 -33.24 0.13
N GLU A 96 1.66 -33.11 -0.34
CA GLU A 96 0.87 -34.24 -0.85
C GLU A 96 1.53 -34.91 -2.06
N TYR A 97 2.07 -34.12 -2.98
CA TYR A 97 2.80 -34.63 -4.14
C TYR A 97 4.01 -35.47 -3.73
N LEU A 98 4.85 -34.95 -2.84
CA LEU A 98 6.05 -35.63 -2.35
C LEU A 98 5.70 -36.89 -1.54
N SER A 99 4.64 -36.84 -0.73
CA SER A 99 4.14 -37.98 0.04
C SER A 99 3.74 -39.14 -0.87
N ARG A 100 2.89 -38.87 -1.86
CA ARG A 100 2.42 -39.87 -2.82
C ARG A 100 3.56 -40.39 -3.70
N GLN A 101 4.49 -39.53 -4.08
CA GLN A 101 5.64 -39.93 -4.89
C GLN A 101 6.58 -40.88 -4.13
N ALA A 102 6.82 -40.63 -2.84
CA ALA A 102 7.78 -41.40 -2.05
C ALA A 102 7.18 -42.68 -1.45
N TYR A 103 5.93 -42.62 -1.00
CA TYR A 103 5.31 -43.68 -0.20
C TYR A 103 3.99 -44.21 -0.79
N GLY A 104 3.42 -43.57 -1.82
CA GLY A 104 2.13 -43.96 -2.40
C GLY A 104 0.91 -43.57 -1.57
N HIS A 105 1.09 -42.98 -0.39
CA HIS A 105 0.03 -42.61 0.55
C HIS A 105 -0.12 -41.07 0.70
N PRO A 106 -1.32 -40.57 1.08
CA PRO A 106 -1.51 -39.19 1.51
C PRO A 106 -0.66 -38.84 2.74
N TYR A 107 -0.29 -37.56 2.91
CA TYR A 107 0.60 -37.15 4.01
C TYR A 107 0.02 -37.47 5.40
N SER A 108 -1.30 -37.40 5.54
CA SER A 108 -2.02 -37.68 6.79
C SER A 108 -1.95 -39.16 7.22
N GLU A 109 -1.64 -40.07 6.30
CA GLU A 109 -1.57 -41.52 6.55
C GLU A 109 -0.13 -42.01 6.79
N LEU A 110 0.86 -41.13 6.68
CA LEU A 110 2.26 -41.47 6.89
C LEU A 110 2.63 -41.62 8.37
N GLU A 111 3.57 -42.52 8.64
CA GLU A 111 4.18 -42.66 9.96
C GLU A 111 4.98 -41.40 10.34
N ALA A 112 5.28 -41.23 11.63
CA ALA A 112 5.95 -40.02 12.12
C ALA A 112 7.29 -39.74 11.43
N GLU A 113 8.14 -40.77 11.27
CA GLU A 113 9.44 -40.66 10.61
C GLU A 113 9.32 -40.31 9.11
N GLU A 114 8.35 -40.89 8.43
CA GLU A 114 8.06 -40.62 7.01
C GLU A 114 7.61 -39.16 6.81
N ARG A 115 6.77 -38.66 7.73
CA ARG A 115 6.33 -37.26 7.74
C ARG A 115 7.50 -36.30 7.89
N GLU A 116 8.45 -36.57 8.79
CA GLU A 116 9.63 -35.73 8.97
C GLU A 116 10.49 -35.66 7.69
N VAL A 117 10.66 -36.80 7.01
CA VAL A 117 11.38 -36.85 5.73
C VAL A 117 10.67 -36.00 4.67
N ILE A 118 9.34 -36.11 4.57
CA ILE A 118 8.55 -35.31 3.63
C ILE A 118 8.62 -33.81 3.97
N ASP A 119 8.54 -33.42 5.24
CA ASP A 119 8.61 -32.02 5.64
C ASP A 119 9.98 -31.39 5.32
N VAL A 120 11.08 -32.14 5.49
CA VAL A 120 12.42 -31.67 5.08
C VAL A 120 12.50 -31.52 3.57
N ARG A 121 11.97 -32.49 2.79
CA ARG A 121 11.93 -32.41 1.33
C ARG A 121 11.07 -31.24 0.85
N LEU A 122 9.89 -31.04 1.44
CA LEU A 122 9.00 -29.91 1.20
C LEU A 122 9.75 -28.59 1.37
N ARG A 123 10.41 -28.36 2.52
CA ARG A 123 11.16 -27.11 2.75
C ARG A 123 12.24 -26.88 1.71
N ARG A 124 13.00 -27.92 1.34
CA ARG A 124 14.03 -27.84 0.28
C ARG A 124 13.43 -27.53 -1.08
N THR A 125 12.35 -28.21 -1.44
CA THR A 125 11.62 -27.98 -2.69
C THR A 125 11.06 -26.56 -2.72
N MET A 126 10.41 -26.08 -1.67
CA MET A 126 9.87 -24.72 -1.60
C MET A 126 10.97 -23.66 -1.74
N LYS A 127 12.13 -23.87 -1.10
CA LYS A 127 13.29 -22.97 -1.18
C LYS A 127 14.04 -23.05 -2.51
N SER A 128 13.84 -24.08 -3.32
CA SER A 128 14.51 -24.21 -4.62
C SER A 128 14.16 -23.05 -5.55
N ASN A 129 15.16 -22.54 -6.26
CA ASN A 129 15.00 -21.43 -7.20
C ASN A 129 15.53 -21.86 -8.58
N GLY A 130 14.59 -22.22 -9.47
CA GLY A 130 14.85 -22.62 -10.85
C GLY A 130 14.86 -21.47 -11.86
N TYR A 131 15.06 -20.22 -11.41
CA TYR A 131 15.19 -19.07 -12.30
C TYR A 131 16.61 -19.00 -12.88
N ASP A 132 16.70 -18.94 -14.21
CA ASP A 132 17.92 -18.63 -14.95
C ASP A 132 17.88 -17.17 -15.42
N PRO A 133 18.74 -16.29 -14.88
CA PRO A 133 18.78 -14.87 -15.26
C PRO A 133 19.33 -14.64 -16.67
N VAL A 134 20.09 -15.57 -17.25
CA VAL A 134 20.65 -15.46 -18.60
C VAL A 134 19.59 -15.79 -19.64
N ALA A 135 18.86 -16.89 -19.43
CA ALA A 135 17.78 -17.31 -20.32
C ALA A 135 16.46 -16.56 -20.09
N ASP A 136 16.33 -15.85 -18.97
CA ASP A 136 15.10 -15.23 -18.46
C ASP A 136 13.92 -16.21 -18.37
N VAL A 137 14.20 -17.37 -17.76
CA VAL A 137 13.28 -18.50 -17.66
C VAL A 137 13.22 -18.99 -16.22
N LEU A 138 12.01 -19.19 -15.71
CA LEU A 138 11.77 -19.92 -14.46
C LEU A 138 11.24 -21.31 -14.79
N THR A 139 12.04 -22.35 -14.54
CA THR A 139 11.57 -23.74 -14.63
C THR A 139 11.04 -24.18 -13.27
N LEU A 140 9.77 -24.59 -13.21
CA LEU A 140 9.15 -25.05 -11.97
C LEU A 140 9.61 -26.47 -11.62
N ASP A 141 9.83 -26.70 -10.33
CA ASP A 141 9.94 -28.05 -9.77
C ASP A 141 8.65 -28.85 -10.05
N PRO A 142 8.71 -30.16 -10.35
CA PRO A 142 7.52 -30.97 -10.62
C PRO A 142 6.42 -30.86 -9.55
N ALA A 143 6.79 -30.80 -8.28
CA ALA A 143 5.82 -30.67 -7.19
C ALA A 143 5.18 -29.27 -7.16
N LYS A 144 5.94 -28.21 -7.46
CA LYS A 144 5.42 -26.83 -7.57
C LYS A 144 4.53 -26.67 -8.80
N ASN A 145 4.89 -27.29 -9.91
CA ASN A 145 4.09 -27.33 -11.13
C ASN A 145 2.72 -27.97 -10.87
N ALA A 146 2.68 -29.06 -10.10
CA ALA A 146 1.42 -29.69 -9.70
C ALA A 146 0.50 -28.76 -8.88
N ALA A 147 1.04 -27.76 -8.18
CA ALA A 147 0.24 -26.79 -7.40
C ALA A 147 -0.47 -25.74 -8.25
N LEU A 148 0.06 -25.39 -9.43
CA LEU A 148 -0.47 -24.29 -10.25
C LEU A 148 -1.97 -24.45 -10.58
N PRO A 149 -2.46 -25.61 -11.09
CA PRO A 149 -3.89 -25.78 -11.37
C PRO A 149 -4.78 -25.63 -10.11
N HIS A 150 -4.31 -26.11 -8.95
CA HIS A 150 -5.06 -25.98 -7.69
C HIS A 150 -5.18 -24.52 -7.24
N ILE A 151 -4.12 -23.73 -7.43
CA ILE A 151 -4.13 -22.29 -7.14
C ILE A 151 -5.06 -21.53 -8.11
N GLU A 152 -5.01 -21.85 -9.41
CA GLU A 152 -5.90 -21.25 -10.41
C GLU A 152 -7.37 -21.52 -10.09
N ILE A 153 -7.72 -22.77 -9.76
CA ILE A 153 -9.09 -23.16 -9.37
C ILE A 153 -9.53 -22.44 -8.09
N PHE A 154 -8.65 -22.37 -7.08
CA PHE A 154 -8.98 -21.75 -5.79
C PHE A 154 -9.33 -20.26 -5.97
N TRP A 155 -8.51 -19.50 -6.70
CA TRP A 155 -8.74 -18.08 -6.91
C TRP A 155 -9.87 -17.81 -7.90
N ASP A 156 -10.02 -18.61 -8.97
CA ASP A 156 -11.16 -18.52 -9.88
C ASP A 156 -12.49 -18.70 -9.13
N ARG A 157 -12.58 -19.74 -8.29
CA ARG A 157 -13.76 -19.97 -7.45
C ARG A 157 -14.02 -18.79 -6.51
N THR A 158 -13.00 -18.35 -5.78
CA THR A 158 -13.10 -17.26 -4.80
C THR A 158 -13.67 -15.98 -5.43
N PHE A 159 -13.16 -15.56 -6.58
CA PHE A 159 -13.60 -14.30 -7.21
C PHE A 159 -14.86 -14.42 -8.06
N ARG A 160 -15.20 -15.63 -8.53
CA ARG A 160 -16.46 -15.90 -9.24
C ARG A 160 -17.64 -16.01 -8.26
N GLU A 161 -17.53 -16.91 -7.28
CA GLU A 161 -18.61 -17.22 -6.33
C GLU A 161 -18.68 -16.22 -5.18
N GLY A 162 -17.58 -15.51 -4.92
CA GLY A 162 -17.41 -14.70 -3.72
C GLY A 162 -16.98 -15.55 -2.52
N ASN A 163 -16.71 -14.88 -1.41
CA ASN A 163 -16.38 -15.50 -0.14
C ASN A 163 -16.84 -14.58 0.98
N LYS A 164 -17.94 -14.97 1.65
CA LYS A 164 -18.54 -14.16 2.72
C LYS A 164 -17.57 -13.99 3.89
N ASP A 165 -16.86 -15.02 4.30
CA ASP A 165 -15.94 -14.96 5.45
C ASP A 165 -14.83 -13.93 5.27
N TYR A 166 -14.44 -13.64 4.02
CA TYR A 166 -13.48 -12.61 3.67
C TYR A 166 -14.11 -11.36 3.03
N GLY A 167 -15.44 -11.26 2.98
CA GLY A 167 -16.17 -10.11 2.45
C GLY A 167 -16.10 -9.95 0.92
N PHE A 168 -15.67 -10.96 0.17
CA PHE A 168 -15.68 -10.94 -1.30
C PHE A 168 -17.10 -11.15 -1.81
N LEU A 169 -17.60 -10.19 -2.58
CA LEU A 169 -18.90 -10.31 -3.25
C LEU A 169 -18.78 -11.26 -4.46
N PRO A 170 -19.88 -11.93 -4.88
CA PRO A 170 -19.90 -12.68 -6.12
C PRO A 170 -19.51 -11.80 -7.31
N LEU A 171 -18.81 -12.39 -8.29
CA LEU A 171 -18.33 -11.70 -9.49
C LEU A 171 -17.50 -10.45 -9.18
N THR A 172 -16.72 -10.45 -8.09
CA THR A 172 -15.74 -9.40 -7.81
C THR A 172 -14.80 -9.19 -9.01
N ILE A 173 -14.41 -10.29 -9.67
CA ILE A 173 -13.72 -10.26 -10.98
C ILE A 173 -14.58 -11.03 -11.98
N PRO A 174 -15.33 -10.37 -12.88
CA PRO A 174 -16.25 -11.04 -13.81
C PRO A 174 -15.57 -11.86 -14.91
N GLY A 175 -14.40 -11.42 -15.41
CA GLY A 175 -13.69 -12.08 -16.51
C GLY A 175 -12.96 -13.36 -16.08
N ALA A 176 -13.21 -14.48 -16.76
CA ALA A 176 -12.51 -15.75 -16.48
C ALA A 176 -11.00 -15.68 -16.75
N GLU A 177 -10.61 -15.00 -17.82
CA GLU A 177 -9.20 -14.79 -18.14
C GLU A 177 -8.50 -13.92 -17.08
N GLU A 178 -9.15 -12.85 -16.62
CA GLU A 178 -8.63 -11.99 -15.55
C GLU A 178 -8.46 -12.75 -14.23
N ARG A 179 -9.39 -13.66 -13.90
CA ARG A 179 -9.27 -14.55 -12.74
C ARG A 179 -8.11 -15.53 -12.86
N ARG A 180 -7.83 -16.05 -14.05
CA ARG A 180 -6.65 -16.89 -14.31
C ARG A 180 -5.35 -16.09 -14.16
N GLN A 181 -5.30 -14.89 -14.75
CA GLN A 181 -4.12 -14.03 -14.71
C GLN A 181 -3.79 -13.60 -13.27
N ILE A 182 -4.78 -13.19 -12.47
CA ILE A 182 -4.53 -12.81 -11.08
C ILE A 182 -4.08 -14.00 -10.22
N ALA A 183 -4.60 -15.20 -10.47
CA ALA A 183 -4.13 -16.40 -9.79
C ALA A 183 -2.64 -16.67 -10.06
N ARG A 184 -2.19 -16.43 -11.30
CA ARG A 184 -0.77 -16.54 -11.69
C ARG A 184 0.09 -15.43 -11.09
N PHE A 185 -0.44 -14.22 -10.96
CA PHE A 185 0.20 -13.16 -10.20
C PHE A 185 0.41 -13.57 -8.73
N PHE A 186 -0.63 -14.09 -8.06
CA PHE A 186 -0.50 -14.59 -6.68
C PHE A 186 0.43 -15.80 -6.55
N PHE A 187 0.45 -16.68 -7.56
CA PHE A 187 1.43 -17.77 -7.61
C PHE A 187 2.85 -17.21 -7.68
N TRP A 188 3.09 -16.19 -8.51
CA TRP A 188 4.38 -15.51 -8.59
C TRP A 188 4.74 -14.84 -7.25
N THR A 189 3.82 -14.13 -6.58
CA THR A 189 4.13 -13.51 -5.29
C THR A 189 4.47 -14.53 -4.21
N ALA A 190 3.82 -15.71 -4.22
CA ALA A 190 4.13 -16.84 -3.34
C ALA A 190 5.47 -17.51 -3.68
N TRP A 191 5.81 -17.65 -4.96
CA TRP A 191 7.12 -18.13 -5.40
C TRP A 191 8.23 -17.20 -4.93
N VAL A 192 8.08 -15.88 -5.14
CA VAL A 192 9.00 -14.86 -4.64
C VAL A 192 9.18 -14.98 -3.12
N ALA A 193 8.09 -15.21 -2.39
CA ALA A 193 8.08 -15.32 -0.94
C ALA A 193 8.75 -16.58 -0.38
N SER A 194 8.93 -17.62 -1.21
CA SER A 194 9.49 -18.92 -0.79
C SER A 194 10.86 -19.23 -1.36
N ALA A 195 11.10 -18.96 -2.65
CA ALA A 195 12.32 -19.29 -3.36
C ALA A 195 13.52 -18.51 -2.82
N ALA A 196 14.59 -19.22 -2.47
CA ALA A 196 15.81 -18.60 -1.97
C ALA A 196 16.48 -17.74 -3.05
N ARG A 197 17.01 -16.58 -2.66
CA ARG A 197 17.86 -15.76 -3.54
C ARG A 197 19.09 -16.58 -3.95
N HIS A 198 19.60 -16.38 -5.16
CA HIS A 198 20.82 -17.06 -5.61
C HIS A 198 21.98 -16.83 -4.61
N GLY A 199 22.60 -17.92 -4.16
CA GLY A 199 23.68 -17.89 -3.18
C GLY A 199 23.29 -17.53 -1.74
N LYS A 200 21.99 -17.47 -1.41
CA LYS A 200 21.47 -17.20 -0.07
C LYS A 200 20.55 -18.32 0.42
N GLN A 201 20.26 -18.33 1.72
CA GLN A 201 19.40 -19.32 2.37
C GLN A 201 18.00 -18.78 2.71
N TYR A 202 17.71 -17.54 2.32
CA TYR A 202 16.43 -16.87 2.57
C TYR A 202 15.80 -16.39 1.27
N SER A 203 14.47 -16.24 1.27
CA SER A 203 13.70 -15.86 0.09
C SER A 203 13.88 -14.41 -0.34
N TYR A 204 13.33 -14.03 -1.48
CA TYR A 204 13.40 -12.64 -1.96
C TYR A 204 12.77 -11.64 -0.98
N THR A 205 11.82 -12.08 -0.17
CA THR A 205 11.12 -11.30 0.87
C THR A 205 11.71 -11.51 2.28
N ASN A 206 12.95 -12.02 2.38
CA ASN A 206 13.60 -12.31 3.65
C ASN A 206 12.80 -13.29 4.52
N ASN A 207 12.28 -14.37 3.92
CA ASN A 207 11.44 -15.41 4.55
C ASN A 207 10.11 -14.92 5.10
N TRP A 208 9.62 -13.76 4.66
CA TRP A 208 8.24 -13.37 4.84
C TRP A 208 7.35 -14.03 3.76
N PRO A 209 6.11 -14.49 4.05
CA PRO A 209 5.42 -14.49 5.33
C PRO A 209 5.87 -15.66 6.21
N ALA A 210 5.64 -15.56 7.52
CA ALA A 210 5.95 -16.64 8.45
C ALA A 210 5.09 -17.87 8.14
N ASP A 211 5.74 -18.94 7.68
CA ASP A 211 5.16 -20.26 7.48
C ASP A 211 6.28 -21.29 7.67
N PRO A 212 6.46 -21.81 8.90
CA PRO A 212 7.49 -22.81 9.20
C PRO A 212 7.34 -24.09 8.38
N SER A 213 6.14 -24.40 7.90
CA SER A 213 5.86 -25.62 7.15
C SER A 213 6.54 -25.61 5.77
N VAL A 214 6.71 -24.43 5.16
CA VAL A 214 7.45 -24.23 3.90
C VAL A 214 8.88 -23.72 4.12
N GLY A 215 9.32 -23.63 5.39
CA GLY A 215 10.67 -23.21 5.77
C GLY A 215 10.84 -21.69 5.85
N ASN A 216 9.76 -20.93 5.91
CA ASN A 216 9.80 -19.49 6.15
C ASN A 216 9.86 -19.22 7.66
N VAL A 217 11.08 -18.96 8.14
CA VAL A 217 11.38 -18.53 9.51
C VAL A 217 12.26 -17.28 9.47
N ALA A 218 12.19 -16.47 10.53
CA ALA A 218 13.01 -15.26 10.66
C ALA A 218 14.51 -15.59 10.51
N THR A 219 15.23 -14.77 9.73
CA THR A 219 16.67 -14.96 9.55
C THR A 219 17.44 -14.42 10.75
N THR A 220 18.71 -14.82 10.88
CA THR A 220 19.59 -14.31 11.94
C THR A 220 19.72 -12.78 11.89
N GLU A 221 19.81 -12.20 10.70
CA GLU A 221 19.91 -10.75 10.50
C GLU A 221 18.68 -10.01 11.03
N THR A 222 17.47 -10.58 10.90
CA THR A 222 16.24 -9.99 11.44
C THR A 222 16.34 -9.79 12.96
N TYR A 223 16.86 -10.78 13.69
CA TYR A 223 17.06 -10.65 15.14
C TYR A 223 18.14 -9.63 15.49
N LEU A 224 19.28 -9.65 14.80
CA LEU A 224 20.39 -8.73 15.04
C LEU A 224 19.97 -7.26 14.84
N TRP A 225 19.30 -6.94 13.73
CA TRP A 225 18.87 -5.57 13.42
C TRP A 225 17.71 -5.10 14.31
N THR A 226 16.84 -6.01 14.77
CA THR A 226 15.80 -5.67 15.75
C THR A 226 16.42 -5.21 17.07
N LEU A 227 17.37 -5.99 17.62
CA LEU A 227 18.06 -5.62 18.84
C LEU A 227 18.89 -4.34 18.66
N GLY A 228 19.61 -4.22 17.55
CA GLY A 228 20.36 -3.02 17.21
C GLY A 228 19.48 -1.77 17.13
N GLY A 229 18.29 -1.87 16.53
CA GLY A 229 17.33 -0.78 16.44
C GLY A 229 16.80 -0.32 17.80
N VAL A 230 16.42 -1.26 18.68
CA VAL A 230 15.95 -0.95 20.04
C VAL A 230 17.04 -0.27 20.87
N LEU A 231 18.28 -0.78 20.84
CA LEU A 231 19.40 -0.16 21.54
C LEU A 231 19.70 1.24 20.99
N SER A 232 19.68 1.41 19.67
CA SER A 232 19.88 2.70 19.02
C SER A 232 18.82 3.72 19.45
N LEU A 233 17.54 3.31 19.54
CA LEU A 233 16.46 4.18 20.02
C LEU A 233 16.74 4.71 21.43
N PHE A 234 17.15 3.85 22.36
CA PHE A 234 17.45 4.29 23.73
C PHE A 234 18.62 5.26 23.80
N VAL A 235 19.70 5.00 23.06
CA VAL A 235 20.85 5.89 23.00
C VAL A 235 20.46 7.25 22.42
N ILE A 236 19.78 7.28 21.28
CA ILE A 236 19.37 8.52 20.61
C ILE A 236 18.36 9.30 21.45
N LEU A 237 17.39 8.62 22.09
CA LEU A 237 16.43 9.27 22.97
C LEU A 237 17.11 9.91 24.19
N GLY A 238 18.07 9.20 24.81
CA GLY A 238 18.87 9.74 25.91
C GLY A 238 19.66 10.99 25.50
N LEU A 239 20.33 10.96 24.34
CA LEU A 239 21.06 12.10 23.79
C LEU A 239 20.12 13.27 23.45
N PHE A 240 18.96 12.98 22.87
CA PHE A 240 17.93 13.98 22.56
C PHE A 240 17.47 14.70 23.85
N ILE A 241 17.06 13.95 24.87
CA ILE A 241 16.63 14.50 26.16
C ILE A 241 17.76 15.33 26.80
N PHE A 242 18.98 14.82 26.78
CA PHE A 242 20.15 15.53 27.31
C PHE A 242 20.33 16.90 26.66
N TRP A 243 20.30 16.98 25.32
CA TRP A 243 20.46 18.26 24.62
C TRP A 243 19.29 19.21 24.84
N VAL A 244 18.05 18.71 24.89
CA VAL A 244 16.87 19.54 25.19
C VAL A 244 17.03 20.27 26.53
N HIS A 245 17.48 19.56 27.57
CA HIS A 245 17.68 20.16 28.89
C HIS A 245 18.95 21.00 28.99
N ARG A 246 20.06 20.56 28.38
CA ARG A 246 21.34 21.29 28.38
C ARG A 246 21.22 22.65 27.68
N ASP A 247 20.67 22.65 26.46
CA ASP A 247 20.53 23.87 25.65
C ASP A 247 19.21 24.61 25.92
N ARG A 248 18.39 24.11 26.85
CA ARG A 248 17.08 24.67 27.21
C ARG A 248 16.19 24.90 25.98
N LEU A 249 16.18 23.94 25.06
CA LEU A 249 15.31 23.95 23.88
C LEU A 249 13.85 23.94 24.34
N TRP A 250 13.06 24.91 23.86
CA TRP A 250 11.65 25.11 24.22
C TRP A 250 11.38 25.57 25.67
N TYR A 251 12.40 26.03 26.39
CA TYR A 251 12.22 26.71 27.67
C TYR A 251 11.96 28.21 27.43
N GLY A 252 11.16 28.81 28.30
CA GLY A 252 10.86 30.24 28.28
C GLY A 252 9.38 30.52 28.47
N GLU A 253 9.04 31.80 28.60
CA GLU A 253 7.65 32.22 28.77
C GLU A 253 6.82 32.04 27.50
N ALA A 254 5.55 31.69 27.68
CA ALA A 254 4.61 31.53 26.58
C ALA A 254 4.32 32.89 25.92
N LYS A 255 4.80 33.08 24.70
CA LYS A 255 4.56 34.31 23.91
C LYS A 255 3.22 34.33 23.15
N GLY A 256 2.35 33.33 23.38
CA GLY A 256 1.13 33.14 22.61
C GLY A 256 0.02 34.16 22.87
N ALA A 257 -0.09 34.67 24.11
CA ALA A 257 -1.19 35.57 24.50
C ALA A 257 -1.17 36.91 23.74
N ALA A 258 -0.01 37.56 23.70
CA ALA A 258 0.16 38.84 22.99
C ALA A 258 -0.09 38.72 21.47
N LEU A 259 0.21 37.55 20.88
CA LEU A 259 -0.08 37.30 19.47
C LEU A 259 -1.60 37.15 19.24
N ALA A 260 -2.29 36.44 20.14
CA ALA A 260 -3.74 36.24 20.05
C ALA A 260 -4.51 37.56 20.11
N GLU A 261 -4.13 38.48 21.00
CA GLU A 261 -4.75 39.82 21.10
C GLU A 261 -4.61 40.61 19.79
N ARG A 262 -3.41 40.62 19.19
CA ARG A 262 -3.19 41.28 17.89
C ARG A 262 -4.03 40.68 16.76
N LEU A 263 -4.27 39.37 16.77
CA LEU A 263 -5.08 38.71 15.75
C LEU A 263 -6.56 39.13 15.82
N LEU A 264 -7.08 39.47 17.00
CA LEU A 264 -8.46 39.93 17.16
C LEU A 264 -8.69 41.33 16.56
N GLU A 265 -7.66 42.16 16.51
CA GLU A 265 -7.74 43.53 15.98
C GLU A 265 -7.54 43.59 14.45
N MET A 266 -7.06 42.51 13.82
CA MET A 266 -6.79 42.48 12.38
C MET A 266 -8.08 42.33 11.55
N PRO A 267 -8.29 43.18 10.52
CA PRO A 267 -9.44 43.04 9.65
C PRO A 267 -9.36 41.77 8.80
N LEU A 268 -10.51 41.12 8.60
CA LEU A 268 -10.61 39.96 7.71
C LEU A 268 -10.45 40.36 6.25
N THR A 269 -9.54 39.70 5.55
CA THR A 269 -9.32 39.86 4.11
C THR A 269 -10.27 39.00 3.28
N LEU A 270 -10.42 39.33 1.99
CA LEU A 270 -11.25 38.55 1.08
C LEU A 270 -10.75 37.12 0.87
N SER A 271 -9.43 36.89 0.81
CA SER A 271 -8.86 35.54 0.72
C SER A 271 -9.17 34.70 1.96
N GLN A 272 -9.08 35.28 3.16
CA GLN A 272 -9.45 34.61 4.41
C GLN A 272 -10.93 34.21 4.45
N LEU A 273 -11.83 35.14 4.08
CA LEU A 273 -13.26 34.85 4.00
C LEU A 273 -13.54 33.70 3.01
N LYS A 274 -12.85 33.68 1.87
CA LYS A 274 -13.02 32.62 0.86
C LYS A 274 -12.39 31.30 1.30
N ALA A 275 -11.28 31.33 2.05
CA ALA A 275 -10.66 30.15 2.65
C ALA A 275 -11.58 29.45 3.65
N ALA A 276 -12.49 30.18 4.31
CA ALA A 276 -13.46 29.59 5.23
C ALA A 276 -14.32 28.46 4.62
N LYS A 277 -14.60 28.53 3.31
CA LYS A 277 -15.37 27.50 2.59
C LYS A 277 -14.63 26.15 2.55
N PHE A 278 -13.30 26.15 2.56
CA PHE A 278 -12.52 24.93 2.62
C PHE A 278 -12.78 24.18 3.93
N PHE A 279 -12.89 24.89 5.07
CA PHE A 279 -13.18 24.25 6.36
C PHE A 279 -14.55 23.59 6.40
N LEU A 280 -15.57 24.15 5.73
CA LEU A 280 -16.87 23.50 5.60
C LEU A 280 -16.75 22.18 4.81
N VAL A 281 -16.02 22.19 3.70
CA VAL A 281 -15.75 20.98 2.91
C VAL A 281 -14.96 19.96 3.73
N VAL A 282 -13.95 20.40 4.49
CA VAL A 282 -13.18 19.54 5.40
C VAL A 282 -14.09 18.83 6.40
N ILE A 283 -15.02 19.55 7.05
CA ILE A 283 -15.97 18.96 8.00
C ILE A 283 -16.84 17.91 7.29
N LEU A 284 -17.36 18.23 6.11
CA LEU A 284 -18.17 17.28 5.34
C LEU A 284 -17.39 16.01 4.97
N LEU A 285 -16.16 16.17 4.45
CA LEU A 285 -15.28 15.06 4.10
C LEU A 285 -14.94 14.23 5.35
N PHE A 286 -14.65 14.86 6.48
CA PHE A 286 -14.41 14.18 7.75
C PHE A 286 -15.62 13.33 8.19
N LEU A 287 -16.83 13.88 8.11
CA LEU A 287 -18.06 13.14 8.45
C LEU A 287 -18.30 11.94 7.51
N ILE A 288 -18.09 12.13 6.20
CA ILE A 288 -18.21 11.03 5.22
C ILE A 288 -17.14 9.96 5.50
N GLN A 289 -15.89 10.37 5.74
CA GLN A 289 -14.79 9.46 6.06
C GLN A 289 -15.05 8.64 7.32
N ALA A 290 -15.58 9.28 8.37
CA ALA A 290 -15.98 8.61 9.60
C ALA A 290 -17.12 7.60 9.35
N ALA A 291 -18.10 7.94 8.50
CA ALA A 291 -19.17 7.02 8.11
C ALA A 291 -18.64 5.78 7.37
N PHE A 292 -17.70 5.96 6.43
CA PHE A 292 -17.02 4.83 5.78
C PHE A 292 -16.15 4.02 6.74
N GLY A 293 -15.52 4.67 7.74
CA GLY A 293 -14.83 3.97 8.82
C GLY A 293 -15.77 3.10 9.65
N GLY A 294 -16.96 3.62 9.97
CA GLY A 294 -18.01 2.85 10.62
C GLY A 294 -18.52 1.67 9.76
N LEU A 295 -18.65 1.86 8.45
CA LEU A 295 -19.01 0.79 7.52
C LEU A 295 -17.95 -0.31 7.48
N LEU A 296 -16.66 0.04 7.46
CA LEU A 296 -15.56 -0.93 7.50
C LEU A 296 -15.52 -1.72 8.82
N ALA A 297 -15.76 -1.05 9.94
CA ALA A 297 -15.89 -1.69 11.24
C ALA A 297 -17.09 -2.67 11.25
N HIS A 298 -18.22 -2.28 10.64
CA HIS A 298 -19.37 -3.17 10.49
C HIS A 298 -19.05 -4.41 9.64
N PHE A 299 -18.40 -4.25 8.48
CA PHE A 299 -17.98 -5.38 7.63
C PHE A 299 -16.96 -6.32 8.30
N THR A 300 -16.33 -5.89 9.39
CA THR A 300 -15.48 -6.77 10.19
C THR A 300 -16.31 -7.79 10.98
N VAL A 301 -17.50 -7.38 11.47
CA VAL A 301 -18.41 -8.24 12.25
C VAL A 301 -19.45 -8.94 11.37
N HIS A 302 -19.97 -8.24 10.37
CA HIS A 302 -20.98 -8.73 9.42
C HIS A 302 -20.48 -8.55 7.98
N PRO A 303 -19.67 -9.50 7.50
CA PRO A 303 -19.02 -9.38 6.20
C PRO A 303 -20.04 -9.45 5.07
N ALA A 304 -19.86 -8.61 4.03
CA ALA A 304 -20.73 -8.56 2.85
C ALA A 304 -22.23 -8.31 3.16
N SER A 305 -22.55 -7.76 4.32
CA SER A 305 -23.92 -7.37 4.68
C SER A 305 -23.94 -6.07 5.48
N PHE A 306 -25.10 -5.41 5.47
CA PHE A 306 -25.34 -4.19 6.23
C PHE A 306 -26.83 -4.13 6.58
N TYR A 307 -27.20 -3.36 7.61
CA TYR A 307 -28.59 -3.19 8.05
C TYR A 307 -29.53 -2.78 6.90
N ILE A 308 -29.01 -2.01 5.94
CA ILE A 308 -29.68 -1.68 4.68
C ILE A 308 -29.11 -2.60 3.60
N PRO A 309 -29.87 -3.60 3.07
CA PRO A 309 -29.34 -4.64 2.20
C PRO A 309 -28.62 -4.12 0.94
N ILE A 310 -29.10 -3.03 0.35
CA ILE A 310 -28.49 -2.44 -0.84
C ILE A 310 -27.04 -1.99 -0.59
N VAL A 311 -26.71 -1.53 0.63
CA VAL A 311 -25.36 -1.09 0.98
C VAL A 311 -24.40 -2.27 0.98
N GLY A 312 -24.75 -3.38 1.64
CA GLY A 312 -23.89 -4.57 1.71
C GLY A 312 -23.71 -5.28 0.36
N GLN A 313 -24.68 -5.16 -0.55
CA GLN A 313 -24.62 -5.75 -1.88
C GLN A 313 -23.92 -4.83 -2.91
N MET A 314 -24.00 -3.51 -2.71
CA MET A 314 -23.47 -2.53 -3.66
C MET A 314 -22.06 -2.08 -3.31
N ILE A 315 -21.73 -1.89 -2.04
CA ILE A 315 -20.44 -1.32 -1.62
C ILE A 315 -19.53 -2.46 -1.15
N PRO A 316 -18.59 -2.95 -1.99
CA PRO A 316 -17.60 -3.92 -1.54
C PRO A 316 -16.65 -3.28 -0.51
N TYR A 317 -15.95 -4.14 0.23
CA TYR A 317 -14.97 -3.69 1.22
C TYR A 317 -13.88 -2.81 0.59
N SER A 318 -13.39 -3.15 -0.61
CA SER A 318 -12.41 -2.34 -1.34
C SER A 318 -12.89 -0.90 -1.52
N TRP A 319 -14.08 -0.66 -2.08
CA TRP A 319 -14.63 0.70 -2.22
C TRP A 319 -14.70 1.41 -0.87
N ALA A 320 -15.26 0.78 0.16
CA ALA A 320 -15.38 1.41 1.46
C ALA A 320 -14.02 1.84 2.04
N LYS A 321 -12.99 1.01 1.86
CA LYS A 321 -11.62 1.26 2.33
C LYS A 321 -10.95 2.35 1.49
N SER A 322 -11.04 2.28 0.15
CA SER A 322 -10.49 3.31 -0.75
C SER A 322 -11.01 4.69 -0.38
N TRP A 323 -12.33 4.84 -0.23
CA TRP A 323 -12.91 6.14 0.14
C TRP A 323 -12.55 6.55 1.56
N HIS A 324 -12.47 5.63 2.52
CA HIS A 324 -12.06 5.97 3.88
C HIS A 324 -10.64 6.56 3.92
N LEU A 325 -9.69 5.96 3.20
CA LEU A 325 -8.31 6.44 3.15
C LEU A 325 -8.15 7.70 2.31
N GLN A 326 -8.72 7.68 1.10
CA GLN A 326 -8.61 8.78 0.16
C GLN A 326 -9.24 10.07 0.70
N ILE A 327 -10.41 9.96 1.33
CA ILE A 327 -11.06 11.12 1.96
C ILE A 327 -10.27 11.59 3.18
N ALA A 328 -9.64 10.69 3.95
CA ALA A 328 -8.76 11.07 5.06
C ALA A 328 -7.59 11.92 4.58
N LEU A 329 -6.91 11.49 3.52
CA LEU A 329 -5.85 12.28 2.88
C LEU A 329 -6.36 13.63 2.40
N PHE A 330 -7.52 13.66 1.73
CA PHE A 330 -8.09 14.90 1.21
C PHE A 330 -8.45 15.89 2.32
N TRP A 331 -9.18 15.50 3.36
CA TRP A 331 -9.61 16.48 4.36
C TRP A 331 -8.43 16.98 5.21
N ILE A 332 -7.46 16.11 5.55
CA ILE A 332 -6.25 16.52 6.29
C ILE A 332 -5.43 17.51 5.46
N ALA A 333 -5.11 17.17 4.20
CA ALA A 333 -4.34 18.05 3.32
C ALA A 333 -5.08 19.37 3.08
N THR A 334 -6.39 19.32 2.81
CA THR A 334 -7.22 20.50 2.59
C THR A 334 -7.27 21.40 3.83
N THR A 335 -7.23 20.84 5.04
CA THR A 335 -7.14 21.62 6.29
C THR A 335 -5.87 22.45 6.32
N TRP A 336 -4.72 21.86 6.00
CA TRP A 336 -3.43 22.60 5.98
C TRP A 336 -3.36 23.61 4.84
N VAL A 337 -3.93 23.29 3.68
CA VAL A 337 -4.09 24.24 2.56
C VAL A 337 -4.94 25.43 2.98
N ALA A 338 -6.10 25.19 3.61
CA ALA A 338 -6.99 26.23 4.10
C ALA A 338 -6.33 27.11 5.16
N SER A 339 -5.68 26.48 6.16
CA SER A 339 -4.99 27.18 7.24
C SER A 339 -3.84 28.04 6.72
N SER A 340 -3.03 27.53 5.81
CA SER A 340 -1.93 28.33 5.22
C SER A 340 -2.43 29.50 4.37
N ILE A 341 -3.52 29.33 3.60
CA ILE A 341 -4.16 30.44 2.87
C ILE A 341 -4.74 31.47 3.85
N TYR A 342 -5.34 31.02 4.95
CA TYR A 342 -5.91 31.90 5.96
C TYR A 342 -4.83 32.71 6.71
N LEU A 343 -3.70 32.08 7.02
CA LEU A 343 -2.57 32.70 7.72
C LEU A 343 -1.67 33.55 6.79
N ALA A 344 -1.68 33.28 5.49
CA ALA A 344 -0.82 33.94 4.52
C ALA A 344 -0.92 35.49 4.55
N PRO A 345 -2.12 36.12 4.52
CA PRO A 345 -2.23 37.58 4.65
C PRO A 345 -1.86 38.12 6.04
N ILE A 346 -2.04 37.32 7.09
CA ILE A 346 -1.67 37.71 8.47
C ILE A 346 -0.15 37.86 8.57
N ILE A 347 0.59 36.87 8.05
CA ILE A 347 2.06 36.89 8.14
C ILE A 347 2.65 37.85 7.10
N GLY A 348 2.07 37.93 5.91
CA GLY A 348 2.47 38.88 4.87
C GLY A 348 2.08 40.34 5.16
N GLY A 349 1.19 40.57 6.12
CA GLY A 349 0.70 41.89 6.51
C GLY A 349 -0.20 42.59 5.48
N ARG A 350 -0.57 41.93 4.37
CA ARG A 350 -1.40 42.52 3.30
C ARG A 350 -2.04 41.46 2.40
N GLU A 351 -3.12 41.84 1.72
CA GLU A 351 -3.83 41.01 0.73
C GLU A 351 -3.26 41.27 -0.69
N PRO A 352 -2.65 40.28 -1.36
CA PRO A 352 -2.19 40.44 -2.74
C PRO A 352 -3.34 40.69 -3.73
N ARG A 353 -3.06 41.41 -4.82
CA ARG A 353 -4.06 41.65 -5.89
C ARG A 353 -4.59 40.33 -6.46
N LYS A 354 -5.92 40.20 -6.56
CA LYS A 354 -6.62 39.00 -7.07
C LYS A 354 -6.42 37.73 -6.21
N GLN A 355 -5.91 37.83 -4.98
CA GLN A 355 -5.67 36.67 -4.12
C GLN A 355 -6.97 35.87 -3.88
N GLY A 356 -8.05 36.55 -3.50
CA GLY A 356 -9.36 35.90 -3.36
C GLY A 356 -9.88 35.21 -4.63
N LEU A 357 -9.50 35.65 -5.84
CA LEU A 357 -9.89 34.94 -7.07
C LEU A 357 -9.10 33.63 -7.20
N LEU A 358 -7.79 33.66 -6.96
CA LEU A 358 -6.96 32.46 -7.02
C LEU A 358 -7.37 31.42 -5.98
N VAL A 359 -7.73 31.85 -4.77
CA VAL A 359 -8.27 30.96 -3.72
C VAL A 359 -9.55 30.26 -4.19
N GLN A 360 -10.42 30.97 -4.92
CA GLN A 360 -11.64 30.36 -5.48
C GLN A 360 -11.35 29.38 -6.61
N ILE A 361 -10.41 29.70 -7.51
CA ILE A 361 -9.99 28.78 -8.57
C ILE A 361 -9.41 27.51 -7.95
N LEU A 362 -8.54 27.65 -6.95
CA LEU A 362 -7.96 26.53 -6.22
C LEU A 362 -9.03 25.70 -5.51
N PHE A 363 -10.00 26.34 -4.86
CA PHE A 363 -11.13 25.66 -4.21
C PHE A 363 -11.89 24.77 -5.20
N THR A 364 -12.27 25.32 -6.35
CA THR A 364 -12.98 24.58 -7.40
C THR A 364 -12.12 23.44 -7.96
N ALA A 365 -10.82 23.66 -8.14
CA ALA A 365 -9.90 22.63 -8.62
C ALA A 365 -9.78 21.46 -7.63
N VAL A 366 -9.64 21.75 -6.33
CA VAL A 366 -9.59 20.72 -5.27
C VAL A 366 -10.88 19.90 -5.25
N LEU A 367 -12.04 20.56 -5.33
CA LEU A 367 -13.33 19.86 -5.38
C LEU A 367 -13.47 18.97 -6.62
N LEU A 368 -13.06 19.48 -7.79
CA LEU A 368 -13.10 18.72 -9.03
C LEU A 368 -12.23 17.47 -8.95
N VAL A 369 -11.01 17.59 -8.41
CA VAL A 369 -10.08 16.46 -8.25
C VAL A 369 -10.63 15.45 -7.23
N ALA A 370 -11.15 15.92 -6.09
CA ALA A 370 -11.67 15.04 -5.06
C ALA A 370 -12.90 14.25 -5.54
N LEU A 371 -13.90 14.94 -6.11
CA LEU A 371 -15.10 14.27 -6.62
C LEU A 371 -14.80 13.38 -7.83
N GLY A 372 -13.94 13.85 -8.74
CA GLY A 372 -13.53 13.11 -9.91
C GLY A 372 -12.76 11.83 -9.57
N SER A 373 -11.83 11.89 -8.61
CA SER A 373 -11.08 10.71 -8.18
C SER A 373 -11.97 9.70 -7.49
N LEU A 374 -12.81 10.13 -6.54
CA LEU A 374 -13.71 9.23 -5.80
C LEU A 374 -14.69 8.52 -6.74
N ALA A 375 -15.25 9.23 -7.72
CA ALA A 375 -16.11 8.63 -8.75
C ALA A 375 -15.32 7.67 -9.66
N GLY A 376 -14.09 8.05 -10.03
CA GLY A 376 -13.16 7.23 -10.79
C GLY A 376 -12.84 5.91 -10.11
N GLU A 377 -12.46 5.95 -8.83
CA GLU A 377 -12.16 4.80 -7.97
C GLU A 377 -13.31 3.79 -7.97
N VAL A 378 -14.54 4.25 -7.75
CA VAL A 378 -15.73 3.38 -7.78
C VAL A 378 -15.96 2.77 -9.16
N ALA A 379 -15.85 3.58 -10.21
CA ALA A 379 -16.01 3.10 -11.58
C ALA A 379 -14.93 2.07 -11.95
N GLY A 380 -13.70 2.24 -11.45
CA GLY A 380 -12.60 1.29 -11.59
C GLY A 380 -12.89 -0.03 -10.90
N ILE A 381 -13.22 0.02 -9.59
CA ILE A 381 -13.53 -1.16 -8.77
C ILE A 381 -14.73 -1.94 -9.33
N LYS A 382 -15.74 -1.25 -9.87
CA LYS A 382 -16.91 -1.87 -10.49
C LYS A 382 -16.65 -2.39 -11.92
N GLY A 383 -15.45 -2.20 -12.46
CA GLY A 383 -15.12 -2.59 -13.83
C GLY A 383 -15.83 -1.78 -14.92
N LEU A 384 -16.36 -0.60 -14.58
CA LEU A 384 -17.06 0.29 -15.52
C LEU A 384 -16.07 1.09 -16.38
N VAL A 385 -14.83 1.26 -15.91
CA VAL A 385 -13.75 1.85 -16.68
C VAL A 385 -12.99 0.75 -17.41
N GLY A 386 -12.96 0.82 -18.74
CA GLY A 386 -12.32 -0.20 -19.57
C GLY A 386 -10.83 -0.43 -19.25
N SER A 387 -10.30 -1.58 -19.68
CA SER A 387 -8.95 -2.07 -19.37
C SER A 387 -7.79 -1.14 -19.74
N LYS A 388 -8.00 -0.15 -20.60
CA LYS A 388 -6.98 0.85 -20.97
C LYS A 388 -6.99 2.12 -20.11
N TRP A 389 -8.14 2.46 -19.54
CA TRP A 389 -8.36 3.77 -18.88
C TRP A 389 -8.40 3.69 -17.36
N TRP A 390 -8.53 2.49 -16.77
CA TRP A 390 -8.63 2.32 -15.32
C TRP A 390 -7.44 2.92 -14.57
N PHE A 391 -6.21 2.79 -15.09
CA PHE A 391 -5.03 3.37 -14.45
C PHE A 391 -5.05 4.91 -14.45
N TRP A 392 -5.65 5.52 -15.47
CA TRP A 392 -5.67 6.96 -15.67
C TRP A 392 -6.81 7.65 -14.93
N LEU A 393 -8.01 7.08 -15.02
CA LEU A 393 -9.24 7.69 -14.53
C LEU A 393 -9.89 6.92 -13.38
N GLY A 394 -9.53 5.64 -13.23
CA GLY A 394 -10.13 4.72 -12.27
C GLY A 394 -9.31 4.59 -10.99
N HIS A 395 -9.04 3.33 -10.61
CA HIS A 395 -8.40 2.93 -9.37
C HIS A 395 -6.98 2.38 -9.62
N GLN A 396 -5.92 3.01 -9.09
CA GLN A 396 -4.53 2.55 -9.26
C GLN A 396 -4.16 1.33 -8.42
N GLY A 397 -4.97 1.00 -7.40
CA GLY A 397 -4.85 -0.28 -6.69
C GLY A 397 -3.75 -0.36 -5.65
N TRP A 398 -3.17 0.78 -5.27
CA TRP A 398 -2.22 0.87 -4.18
C TRP A 398 -2.86 1.66 -3.04
N GLU A 399 -2.87 1.07 -1.84
CA GLU A 399 -3.34 1.75 -0.62
C GLU A 399 -2.64 3.11 -0.47
N TYR A 400 -3.39 4.16 -0.15
CA TYR A 400 -2.98 5.58 -0.10
C TYR A 400 -2.69 6.26 -1.45
N LEU A 401 -2.70 5.53 -2.57
CA LEU A 401 -2.53 6.04 -3.92
C LEU A 401 -3.60 5.45 -4.86
N GLU A 402 -4.84 5.39 -4.38
CA GLU A 402 -5.98 4.77 -5.04
C GLU A 402 -6.40 5.55 -6.30
N LEU A 403 -6.27 6.87 -6.25
CA LEU A 403 -6.73 7.75 -7.33
C LEU A 403 -5.98 7.52 -8.67
N GLY A 404 -6.73 7.56 -9.78
CA GLY A 404 -6.20 7.48 -11.13
C GLY A 404 -5.09 8.50 -11.45
N ARG A 405 -4.22 8.17 -12.42
CA ARG A 405 -3.02 8.97 -12.76
C ARG A 405 -3.35 10.40 -13.17
N LEU A 406 -4.44 10.63 -13.89
CA LEU A 406 -4.87 11.97 -14.25
C LEU A 406 -5.17 12.80 -13.00
N TRP A 407 -5.91 12.22 -12.06
CA TRP A 407 -6.27 12.87 -10.80
C TRP A 407 -5.02 13.19 -9.97
N GLN A 408 -3.98 12.34 -9.99
CA GLN A 408 -2.71 12.59 -9.30
C GLN A 408 -1.96 13.77 -9.89
N ILE A 409 -1.93 13.86 -11.23
CA ILE A 409 -1.31 15.00 -11.93
C ILE A 409 -2.05 16.29 -11.60
N LEU A 410 -3.38 16.28 -11.63
CA LEU A 410 -4.19 17.44 -11.28
C LEU A 410 -4.03 17.84 -9.80
N LEU A 411 -3.92 16.87 -8.89
CA LEU A 411 -3.62 17.12 -7.48
C LEU A 411 -2.25 17.80 -7.33
N PHE A 412 -1.22 17.29 -8.01
CA PHE A 412 0.11 17.90 -7.99
C PHE A 412 0.11 19.34 -8.52
N LEU A 413 -0.57 19.58 -9.64
CA LEU A 413 -0.75 20.93 -10.18
C LEU A 413 -1.51 21.83 -9.20
N GLY A 414 -2.52 21.29 -8.51
CA GLY A 414 -3.25 22.00 -7.44
C GLY A 414 -2.35 22.38 -6.27
N LEU A 415 -1.46 21.48 -5.83
CA LEU A 415 -0.48 21.76 -4.77
C LEU A 415 0.56 22.80 -5.21
N ALA A 416 1.02 22.76 -6.46
CA ALA A 416 1.91 23.79 -7.02
C ALA A 416 1.20 25.16 -7.11
N ALA A 417 -0.07 25.18 -7.54
CA ALA A 417 -0.89 26.38 -7.56
C ALA A 417 -1.13 26.94 -6.15
N TRP A 418 -1.36 26.07 -5.16
CA TRP A 418 -1.46 26.45 -3.76
C TRP A 418 -0.15 27.07 -3.24
N LEU A 419 0.99 26.44 -3.50
CA LEU A 419 2.30 26.99 -3.10
C LEU A 419 2.51 28.39 -3.70
N PHE A 420 2.14 28.59 -4.96
CA PHE A 420 2.18 29.90 -5.60
C PHE A 420 1.26 30.92 -4.92
N VAL A 421 0.02 30.55 -4.57
CA VAL A 421 -0.93 31.41 -3.84
C VAL A 421 -0.34 31.84 -2.49
N VAL A 422 0.22 30.89 -1.74
CA VAL A 422 0.83 31.15 -0.44
C VAL A 422 2.09 32.02 -0.57
N TYR A 423 3.01 31.65 -1.48
CA TYR A 423 4.24 32.41 -1.74
C TYR A 423 3.96 33.89 -2.05
N ARG A 424 2.94 34.17 -2.87
CA ARG A 424 2.55 35.54 -3.23
C ARG A 424 2.16 36.43 -2.06
N ALA A 425 1.69 35.85 -0.96
CA ALA A 425 1.37 36.61 0.24
C ALA A 425 2.62 36.93 1.07
N PHE A 426 3.66 36.11 0.98
CA PHE A 426 4.92 36.29 1.69
C PHE A 426 5.95 37.14 0.92
N SER A 427 5.97 37.03 -0.40
CA SER A 427 7.08 37.47 -1.24
C SER A 427 7.03 38.96 -1.61
N ILE A 428 6.36 39.81 -0.82
CA ILE A 428 6.19 41.22 -1.19
C ILE A 428 6.14 42.16 0.00
#